data_AF-A0A9E2BN98-F1
#
_entry.id   AF-A0A9E2BN98-F1
#
_cell.length_a   1.000
_cell.length_b   1.000
_cell.length_c   1.000
_cell.angle_alpha   90.00
_cell.angle_beta   90.00
_cell.angle_gamma   90.00
#
_symmetry.space_group_name_H-M   'P 1'
#
loop_
_entity.id
_entity.type
_entity.pdbx_description
1 polymer ?
#
loop_
_entity_poly.entity_id
_entity_poly.type
_entity_poly.pdbx_seq_one_letter_code
_entity_poly.pdbx_strand_id
1 'polypeptide(L)'
;MRISLKDMSVRSKLAILTVGLLLGLLIVGGNNFRSNQAIGNFTKEITDVRLTSILDTVEITRFVWEIRSQTLSIVVDPSPESVQPREARIQDLEGRINAAIQHAIATAKTDEEKQAIQEFERTWQAYNDGRRQVIASAKSGFL
;
A
#
# COMPACT_ATOMS: atom_id res chain seq x y z
N MET A 1 30.81 -8.45 54.23
CA MET A 1 31.72 -9.60 54.03
C MET A 1 32.13 -9.61 52.56
N ARG A 2 33.35 -9.15 52.20
CA ARG A 2 33.83 -9.18 50.80
C ARG A 2 34.42 -10.56 50.54
N ILE A 3 33.73 -11.39 49.77
CA ILE A 3 34.31 -12.66 49.31
C ILE A 3 35.37 -12.31 48.25
N SER A 4 36.64 -12.52 48.58
CA SER A 4 37.75 -12.30 47.65
C SER A 4 37.80 -13.44 46.64
N LEU A 5 37.77 -13.12 45.35
CA LEU A 5 37.93 -14.10 44.25
C LEU A 5 39.24 -14.88 44.35
N LYS A 6 40.22 -14.42 45.13
CA LYS A 6 41.50 -15.09 45.33
C LYS A 6 41.36 -16.39 46.13
N ASP A 7 40.42 -16.45 47.07
CA ASP A 7 40.27 -17.55 48.05
C ASP A 7 39.29 -18.65 47.61
N MET A 8 38.65 -18.49 46.45
CA MET A 8 37.69 -19.45 45.92
C MET A 8 38.38 -20.64 45.24
N SER A 9 37.77 -21.83 45.34
CA SER A 9 38.23 -23.00 44.58
C SER A 9 38.12 -22.75 43.07
N VAL A 10 39.03 -23.33 42.28
CA VAL A 10 39.05 -23.18 40.82
C VAL A 10 37.72 -23.60 40.19
N ARG A 11 37.06 -24.64 40.73
CA ARG A 11 35.73 -25.10 40.29
C ARG A 11 34.65 -24.05 40.49
N SER A 12 34.67 -23.35 41.63
CA SER A 12 33.71 -22.27 41.92
C SER A 12 33.95 -21.04 41.03
N LYS A 13 35.21 -20.71 40.70
CA LYS A 13 35.53 -19.63 39.76
C LYS A 13 35.04 -19.95 38.35
N LEU A 14 35.26 -21.19 37.89
CA LEU A 14 34.74 -21.70 36.62
C LEU A 14 33.21 -21.68 36.59
N ALA A 15 32.54 -22.10 37.67
CA ALA A 15 31.08 -22.08 37.73
C ALA A 15 30.50 -20.65 37.63
N ILE A 16 31.09 -19.68 38.33
CA ILE A 16 30.67 -18.26 38.25
C ILE A 16 30.89 -17.70 36.84
N LEU A 17 32.03 -18.00 36.21
CA LEU A 17 32.32 -17.59 34.84
C LEU A 17 31.32 -18.17 33.84
N THR A 18 31.01 -19.46 33.94
CA THR A 18 30.04 -20.12 33.06
C THR A 18 28.64 -19.55 33.24
N VAL A 19 28.20 -19.34 34.48
CA VAL A 19 26.89 -18.74 34.77
C VAL A 19 26.83 -17.29 34.27
N GLY A 20 27.89 -16.51 34.47
CA GLY A 20 27.98 -15.14 33.98
C GLY A 20 27.94 -15.08 32.44
N LEU A 21 28.62 -16.01 31.76
CA LEU A 21 28.62 -16.10 30.31
C LEU A 21 27.25 -16.52 29.75
N LEU A 22 26.57 -17.47 30.40
CA LEU A 22 25.21 -17.86 30.06
C LEU A 22 24.21 -16.71 30.24
N LEU A 23 24.29 -15.97 31.36
CA LEU A 23 23.44 -14.80 31.58
C LEU A 23 23.72 -13.69 30.55
N GLY A 24 24.99 -13.47 30.21
CA GLY A 24 25.37 -12.54 29.15
C GLY A 24 24.77 -12.90 27.79
N LEU A 25 24.85 -14.18 27.41
CA LEU A 25 24.25 -14.69 26.17
C LEU A 25 22.72 -14.56 26.16
N LEU A 26 22.05 -14.79 27.30
CA LEU A 26 20.60 -14.60 27.41
C LEU A 26 20.18 -13.15 27.24
N ILE A 27 20.92 -12.19 27.81
CA ILE A 27 20.64 -10.76 27.67
C ILE A 27 20.84 -10.32 26.21
N VAL A 28 21.97 -10.70 25.60
CA VAL A 28 22.27 -10.39 24.19
C VAL A 28 21.24 -11.04 23.26
N GLY A 29 20.92 -12.32 23.47
CA GLY A 29 19.91 -13.04 22.70
C GLY A 29 18.52 -12.43 22.84
N GLY A 30 18.10 -12.08 24.06
CA GLY A 30 16.82 -11.43 24.34
C GLY A 30 16.68 -10.04 23.68
N ASN A 31 17.74 -9.23 23.73
CA ASN A 31 17.77 -7.93 23.04
C ASN A 31 17.71 -8.09 21.51
N ASN A 32 18.46 -9.04 20.94
CA ASN A 32 18.39 -9.33 19.50
C ASN A 32 17.02 -9.83 19.07
N PHE A 33 16.38 -10.69 19.88
CA PHE A 33 15.03 -11.19 19.60
C PHE A 33 13.99 -10.06 19.58
N ARG A 34 14.04 -9.14 20.56
CA ARG A 34 13.16 -7.95 20.58
C ARG A 34 13.44 -7.01 19.41
N SER A 35 14.71 -6.78 19.07
CA SER A 35 15.09 -5.96 17.92
C SER A 35 14.58 -6.57 16.61
N ASN A 36 14.70 -7.89 16.43
CA ASN A 36 14.20 -8.58 15.25
C ASN A 36 12.66 -8.55 15.15
N GLN A 37 11.94 -8.63 16.27
CA GLN A 37 10.48 -8.44 16.27
C GLN A 37 10.09 -7.02 15.85
N ALA A 38 10.79 -6.00 16.36
CA ALA A 38 10.54 -4.61 15.99
C ALA A 38 10.80 -4.37 14.48
N ILE A 39 11.90 -4.90 13.95
CA ILE A 39 12.21 -4.85 12.51
C ILE A 39 11.15 -5.61 11.70
N GLY A 40 10.71 -6.78 12.15
CA GLY A 40 9.66 -7.56 11.48
C GLY A 40 8.33 -6.81 11.39
N ASN A 41 7.92 -6.15 12.47
CA ASN A 41 6.70 -5.33 12.49
C ASN A 41 6.82 -4.11 11.57
N PHE A 42 7.98 -3.44 11.57
CA PHE A 42 8.25 -2.30 10.69
C PHE A 42 8.26 -2.69 9.20
N THR A 43 8.90 -3.82 8.86
CA THR A 43 8.91 -4.34 7.48
C THR A 43 7.50 -4.72 7.02
N LYS A 44 6.67 -5.31 7.89
CA LYS A 44 5.26 -5.55 7.60
C LYS A 44 4.49 -4.25 7.36
N GLU A 45 4.67 -3.24 8.20
CA GLU A 45 4.02 -1.95 8.02
C GLU A 45 4.39 -1.30 6.67
N ILE A 46 5.68 -1.32 6.29
CA ILE A 46 6.11 -0.81 4.98
C ILE A 46 5.51 -1.62 3.84
N THR A 47 5.58 -2.94 3.91
CA THR A 47 5.21 -3.81 2.79
C THR A 47 3.71 -3.90 2.62
N ASP A 48 2.98 -4.13 3.71
CA ASP A 48 1.55 -4.41 3.67
C ASP A 48 0.73 -3.12 3.51
N VAL A 49 1.23 -1.97 4.02
CA VAL A 49 0.48 -0.70 4.04
C VAL A 49 1.04 0.29 3.03
N ARG A 50 2.31 0.70 3.18
CA ARG A 50 2.86 1.81 2.36
C ARG A 50 3.08 1.42 0.91
N LEU A 51 3.67 0.24 0.68
CA LEU A 51 3.95 -0.23 -0.68
C LEU A 51 2.65 -0.50 -1.44
N THR A 52 1.67 -1.13 -0.79
CA THR A 52 0.35 -1.41 -1.38
C THR A 52 -0.37 -0.12 -1.79
N SER A 53 -0.41 0.88 -0.91
CA SER A 53 -1.02 2.18 -1.24
C SER A 53 -0.34 2.89 -2.43
N ILE A 54 1.00 2.81 -2.52
CA ILE A 54 1.75 3.36 -3.66
C ILE A 54 1.40 2.61 -4.96
N LEU A 55 1.37 1.28 -4.92
CA LEU A 55 1.03 0.46 -6.07
C LEU A 55 -0.40 0.74 -6.56
N ASP A 56 -1.37 0.81 -5.65
CA ASP A 56 -2.76 1.14 -5.96
C ASP A 56 -2.85 2.52 -6.65
N THR A 57 -2.10 3.51 -6.15
CA THR A 57 -2.06 4.87 -6.75
C THR A 57 -1.48 4.87 -8.16
N VAL A 58 -0.41 4.11 -8.39
CA VAL A 58 0.22 3.97 -9.73
C VAL A 58 -0.73 3.28 -10.70
N GLU A 59 -1.41 2.21 -10.26
CA GLU A 59 -2.38 1.49 -11.08
C GLU A 59 -3.57 2.38 -11.45
N ILE A 60 -4.16 3.08 -10.48
CA ILE A 60 -5.24 4.04 -10.69
C ILE A 60 -4.83 5.07 -11.74
N THR A 61 -3.64 5.67 -11.58
CA THR A 61 -3.12 6.68 -12.52
C THR A 61 -3.04 6.12 -13.94
N ARG A 62 -2.52 4.90 -14.10
CA ARG A 62 -2.43 4.24 -15.41
C ARG A 62 -3.82 4.01 -16.02
N PHE A 63 -4.78 3.53 -15.24
CA PHE A 63 -6.15 3.29 -15.71
C PHE A 63 -6.86 4.57 -16.12
N VAL A 64 -6.68 5.67 -15.38
CA VAL A 64 -7.24 6.98 -15.72
C VAL A 64 -6.72 7.46 -17.08
N TRP A 65 -5.42 7.32 -17.34
CA TRP A 65 -4.84 7.66 -18.63
C TRP A 65 -5.39 6.80 -19.77
N GLU A 66 -5.55 5.49 -19.53
CA GLU A 66 -6.13 4.59 -20.53
C GLU A 66 -7.59 4.95 -20.84
N ILE A 67 -8.41 5.23 -19.81
CA ILE A 67 -9.78 5.72 -19.97
C ILE A 67 -9.82 7.01 -20.79
N ARG A 68 -8.92 7.95 -20.52
CA ARG A 68 -8.82 9.20 -21.28
C ARG A 68 -8.48 8.93 -22.75
N SER A 69 -7.55 8.03 -23.03
CA SER A 69 -7.20 7.62 -24.40
C SER A 69 -8.38 6.98 -25.14
N GLN A 70 -9.15 6.11 -24.47
CA GLN A 70 -10.34 5.50 -25.07
C GLN A 70 -11.43 6.54 -25.34
N THR A 71 -11.64 7.47 -24.40
CA THR A 71 -12.59 8.58 -24.54
C THR A 71 -12.24 9.43 -25.76
N LEU A 72 -10.97 9.85 -25.90
CA LEU A 72 -10.52 10.62 -27.05
C LEU A 72 -10.71 9.86 -28.37
N SER A 73 -10.49 8.54 -28.35
CA SER A 73 -10.70 7.72 -29.55
C SER A 73 -12.18 7.65 -29.94
N ILE A 74 -13.10 7.62 -28.97
CA ILE A 74 -14.55 7.72 -29.21
C ILE A 74 -14.93 9.09 -29.79
N VAL A 75 -14.30 10.17 -29.32
CA VAL A 75 -14.54 11.51 -29.87
C VAL A 75 -14.08 11.60 -31.33
N VAL A 76 -12.93 11.03 -31.65
CA VAL A 76 -12.37 11.05 -33.01
C VAL A 76 -13.18 10.17 -33.98
N ASP A 77 -13.66 9.02 -33.51
CA ASP A 77 -14.45 8.08 -34.30
C ASP A 77 -15.68 7.62 -33.51
N PRO A 78 -16.81 8.34 -33.64
CA PRO A 78 -18.04 8.05 -32.91
C PRO A 78 -18.88 6.94 -33.56
N SER A 79 -18.33 6.20 -34.54
CA SER A 79 -19.06 5.11 -35.18
C SER A 79 -19.44 4.02 -34.16
N PRO A 80 -20.65 3.41 -34.26
CA PRO A 80 -21.09 2.40 -33.29
C PRO A 80 -20.11 1.23 -33.13
N GLU A 81 -19.45 0.83 -34.23
CA GLU A 81 -18.48 -0.27 -34.26
C GLU A 81 -17.20 0.05 -33.46
N SER A 82 -16.77 1.31 -33.47
CA SER A 82 -15.60 1.78 -32.70
C SER A 82 -15.94 2.07 -31.24
N VAL A 83 -17.13 2.59 -30.99
CA VAL A 83 -17.59 3.01 -29.67
C VAL A 83 -17.80 1.85 -28.71
N GLN A 84 -18.56 0.84 -29.10
CA GLN A 84 -18.96 -0.26 -28.20
C GLN A 84 -17.77 -0.94 -27.47
N PRO A 85 -16.71 -1.41 -28.18
CA PRO A 85 -15.59 -2.05 -27.50
C PRO A 85 -14.83 -1.09 -26.58
N ARG A 86 -14.79 0.22 -26.91
CA ARG A 86 -14.11 1.23 -26.10
C ARG A 86 -14.89 1.57 -24.83
N GLU A 87 -16.21 1.65 -24.91
CA GLU A 87 -17.05 1.84 -23.73
C GLU A 87 -16.99 0.63 -22.79
N ALA A 88 -17.00 -0.59 -23.34
CA ALA A 88 -16.79 -1.80 -22.55
C ALA A 88 -15.42 -1.78 -21.84
N ARG A 89 -14.37 -1.37 -22.55
CA ARG A 89 -13.03 -1.22 -21.97
C ARG A 89 -12.99 -0.15 -20.88
N ILE A 90 -13.66 0.98 -21.08
CA ILE A 90 -13.78 2.04 -20.07
C ILE A 90 -14.47 1.50 -18.82
N GLN A 91 -15.60 0.78 -18.97
CA GLN A 91 -16.33 0.20 -17.84
C GLN A 91 -15.49 -0.81 -17.04
N ASP A 92 -14.71 -1.67 -17.72
CA ASP A 92 -13.74 -2.57 -17.05
C ASP A 92 -12.72 -1.78 -16.22
N LEU A 93 -12.10 -0.76 -16.81
CA LEU A 93 -11.12 0.08 -16.13
C LEU A 93 -11.72 0.85 -14.95
N GLU A 94 -12.96 1.35 -15.08
CA GLU A 94 -13.69 1.98 -13.98
C GLU A 94 -13.91 1.01 -12.81
N GLY A 95 -14.30 -0.24 -13.11
CA GLY A 95 -14.46 -1.29 -12.10
C GLY A 95 -13.16 -1.53 -11.33
N ARG A 96 -12.02 -1.56 -12.02
CA ARG A 96 -10.70 -1.73 -11.40
C ARG A 96 -10.29 -0.54 -10.53
N ILE A 97 -10.51 0.68 -10.99
CA ILE A 97 -10.25 1.89 -10.20
C ILE A 97 -11.14 1.88 -8.94
N ASN A 98 -12.44 1.59 -9.07
CA ASN A 98 -13.35 1.55 -7.94
C ASN A 98 -12.92 0.48 -6.93
N ALA A 99 -12.48 -0.70 -7.38
CA ALA A 99 -11.95 -1.74 -6.49
C ALA A 99 -10.70 -1.25 -5.74
N ALA A 100 -9.77 -0.56 -6.41
CA ALA A 100 -8.58 0.01 -5.79
C ALA A 100 -8.94 1.12 -4.77
N ILE A 101 -9.92 1.97 -5.06
CA ILE A 101 -10.44 2.96 -4.10
C ILE A 101 -10.99 2.26 -2.85
N GLN A 102 -11.84 1.24 -3.03
CA GLN A 102 -12.42 0.51 -1.89
C GLN A 102 -11.35 -0.21 -1.06
N HIS A 103 -10.32 -0.76 -1.73
CA HIS A 103 -9.16 -1.33 -1.06
C HIS A 103 -8.39 -0.28 -0.24
N ALA A 104 -8.16 0.92 -0.81
CA ALA A 104 -7.52 2.03 -0.10
C ALA A 104 -8.35 2.49 1.12
N ILE A 105 -9.68 2.59 0.99
CA ILE A 105 -10.59 2.92 2.12
C ILE A 105 -10.44 1.89 3.24
N ALA A 106 -10.43 0.60 2.90
CA ALA A 106 -10.35 -0.49 3.88
C ALA A 106 -9.00 -0.57 4.60
N THR A 107 -7.93 -0.07 3.98
CA THR A 107 -6.56 -0.17 4.50
C THR A 107 -6.04 1.12 5.13
N ALA A 108 -6.68 2.27 4.89
CA ALA A 108 -6.32 3.57 5.45
C ALA A 108 -6.20 3.55 6.98
N LYS A 109 -5.10 4.09 7.50
CA LYS A 109 -4.79 4.07 8.95
C LYS A 109 -4.95 5.43 9.59
N THR A 110 -4.65 6.49 8.85
CA THR A 110 -4.67 7.87 9.33
C THR A 110 -5.95 8.59 8.86
N ASP A 111 -6.32 9.66 9.57
CA ASP A 111 -7.48 10.45 9.16
C ASP A 111 -7.16 11.31 7.92
N GLU A 112 -5.91 11.71 7.76
CA GLU A 112 -5.39 12.38 6.57
C GLU A 112 -5.53 11.50 5.31
N GLU A 113 -5.17 10.21 5.40
CA GLU A 113 -5.35 9.26 4.30
C GLU A 113 -6.83 9.10 3.94
N LYS A 114 -7.71 8.94 4.94
CA LYS A 114 -9.16 8.82 4.70
C LYS A 114 -9.72 10.05 4.00
N GLN A 115 -9.34 11.25 4.42
CA GLN A 115 -9.76 12.51 3.79
C GLN A 115 -9.27 12.59 2.34
N ALA A 116 -8.01 12.24 2.08
CA ALA A 116 -7.46 12.22 0.73
C ALA A 116 -8.21 11.23 -0.19
N ILE A 117 -8.55 10.04 0.33
CA ILE A 117 -9.29 9.03 -0.43
C ILE A 117 -10.73 9.50 -0.72
N GLN A 118 -11.42 10.10 0.25
CA GLN A 118 -12.76 10.66 0.06
C GLN A 118 -12.76 11.78 -0.99
N GLU A 119 -11.77 12.67 -0.95
CA GLU A 119 -11.61 13.73 -1.94
C GLU A 119 -11.31 13.17 -3.34
N PHE A 120 -10.49 12.12 -3.42
CA PHE A 120 -10.24 11.41 -4.66
C PHE A 120 -11.52 10.77 -5.22
N GLU A 121 -12.30 10.06 -4.40
CA GLU A 121 -13.56 9.44 -4.81
C GLU A 121 -14.55 10.48 -5.37
N ARG A 122 -14.70 11.62 -4.70
CA ARG A 122 -15.53 12.74 -5.16
C ARG A 122 -15.06 13.27 -6.51
N THR A 123 -13.75 13.50 -6.65
CA THR A 123 -13.15 14.01 -7.90
C THR A 123 -13.28 12.99 -9.04
N TRP A 124 -13.15 11.71 -8.72
CA TRP A 124 -13.31 10.60 -9.66
C TRP A 124 -14.74 10.52 -10.22
N GLN A 125 -15.75 10.67 -9.36
CA GLN A 125 -17.15 10.74 -9.79
C GLN A 125 -17.38 11.93 -10.73
N ALA A 126 -16.92 13.12 -10.35
CA ALA A 126 -17.05 14.32 -11.19
C ALA A 126 -16.36 14.17 -12.56
N TYR A 127 -15.17 13.55 -12.58
CA TYR A 127 -14.47 13.22 -13.82
C TYR A 127 -15.29 12.28 -14.71
N ASN A 128 -15.86 11.21 -14.14
CA ASN A 128 -16.66 10.24 -14.90
C ASN A 128 -17.92 10.86 -15.48
N ASP A 129 -18.59 11.74 -14.74
CA ASP A 129 -19.78 12.44 -15.23
C ASP A 129 -19.44 13.39 -16.38
N GLY A 130 -18.38 14.19 -16.25
CA GLY A 130 -17.90 15.04 -17.34
C GLY A 130 -17.49 14.24 -18.57
N ARG A 131 -16.79 13.11 -18.39
CA ARG A 131 -16.40 12.21 -19.47
C ARG A 131 -17.61 11.60 -20.19
N ARG A 132 -18.64 11.17 -19.45
CA ARG A 132 -19.90 10.65 -20.04
C ARG A 132 -20.60 11.71 -20.89
N GLN A 133 -20.61 12.98 -20.43
CA GLN A 133 -21.15 14.08 -21.23
C GLN A 133 -20.36 14.27 -22.53
N VAL A 134 -19.03 14.25 -22.49
CA VAL A 134 -18.18 14.34 -23.70
C VAL A 134 -18.50 13.22 -24.69
N ILE A 135 -18.60 11.97 -24.22
CA ILE A 135 -18.94 10.83 -25.07
C ILE A 135 -20.34 11.00 -25.67
N ALA A 136 -21.32 11.44 -24.88
CA ALA A 136 -22.67 11.68 -25.37
C ALA A 136 -22.71 12.78 -26.45
N SER A 137 -21.99 13.88 -26.26
CA SER A 137 -21.87 14.96 -27.25
C SER A 137 -21.23 14.47 -28.55
N ALA A 138 -20.16 13.68 -28.47
CA ALA A 138 -19.51 13.09 -29.65
C ALA A 138 -20.46 12.16 -30.43
N LYS A 139 -21.21 11.29 -29.74
CA LYS A 139 -22.20 10.41 -30.37
C LYS A 139 -23.34 11.15 -31.05
N SER A 140 -23.70 12.33 -30.54
CA SER A 140 -24.76 13.16 -31.11
C SER A 140 -24.30 14.02 -32.32
N GLY A 141 -23.01 14.03 -32.63
CA GLY A 141 -22.44 14.86 -33.71
C GLY A 141 -22.39 16.35 -33.37
N PHE A 142 -22.38 16.71 -32.09
CA PHE A 142 -22.36 18.11 -31.62
C PHE A 142 -20.94 18.69 -31.50
N LEU A 143 -19.92 17.86 -31.64
CA LEU A 143 -18.49 18.22 -31.68
C LEU A 143 -17.97 18.04 -33.10
#